data_AF-A0A424LPJ5-F1
#
_entry.id   AF-A0A424LPJ5-F1
#
_cell.length_a   1.000
_cell.length_b   1.000
_cell.length_c   1.000
_cell.angle_alpha   90.00
_cell.angle_beta   90.00
_cell.angle_gamma   90.00
#
_symmetry.space_group_name_H-M   'P 1'
#
loop_
_entity.id
_entity.type
_entity.pdbx_description
1 polymer ?
#
loop_
_entity_poly.entity_id
_entity_poly.type
_entity_poly.pdbx_seq_one_letter_code
_entity_poly.pdbx_strand_id
1 'polypeptide(L)'
;MEINLTETELKALEYIANDPQDFIENFAKVRANEAMDEILKNLVSHCNENGIALAVGKEAQVAQAFELSIAKTAADREAEFLASLPE
;
A
#
# COMPACT_ATOMS: atom_id res chain seq x y z
N MET A 1 -0.12 -14.89 0.53
CA MET A 1 -0.94 -14.41 1.65
C MET A 1 -2.19 -15.26 1.66
N GLU A 2 -2.55 -15.81 2.81
CA GLU A 2 -3.73 -16.68 2.99
C GLU A 2 -4.60 -16.03 4.08
N ILE A 3 -5.92 -16.06 3.91
CA ILE A 3 -6.88 -15.51 4.86
C ILE A 3 -7.62 -16.67 5.50
N ASN A 4 -7.43 -16.84 6.80
CA ASN A 4 -8.07 -17.90 7.56
C ASN A 4 -9.32 -17.33 8.23
N LEU A 5 -10.48 -17.70 7.73
CA LEU A 5 -11.78 -17.36 8.32
C LEU A 5 -12.31 -18.56 9.10
N THR A 6 -12.89 -18.30 10.27
CA THR A 6 -13.74 -19.27 10.95
C THR A 6 -15.01 -19.53 10.12
N GLU A 7 -15.67 -20.67 10.35
CA GLU A 7 -16.94 -20.99 9.70
C GLU A 7 -18.00 -19.89 9.92
N THR A 8 -18.03 -19.31 11.12
CA THR A 8 -18.95 -18.22 11.48
C THR A 8 -18.66 -16.94 10.68
N GLU A 9 -17.38 -16.57 10.53
CA GLU A 9 -16.97 -15.41 9.75
C GLU A 9 -17.25 -15.59 8.26
N LEU A 10 -16.98 -16.79 7.72
CA LEU A 10 -17.34 -17.13 6.34
C LEU A 10 -18.85 -16.99 6.13
N LYS A 11 -19.67 -17.52 7.07
CA LYS A 11 -21.13 -17.43 6.96
C LYS A 11 -21.65 -15.99 7.01
N ALA A 12 -21.01 -15.14 7.80
CA ALA A 12 -21.32 -13.72 7.86
C ALA A 12 -20.93 -12.99 6.55
N LEU A 13 -19.82 -13.37 5.91
CA LEU A 13 -19.44 -12.80 4.61
C LEU A 13 -20.37 -13.25 3.48
N GLU A 14 -20.79 -14.51 3.46
CA GLU A 14 -21.78 -15.03 2.49
C GLU A 14 -23.11 -14.25 2.51
N TYR A 15 -23.45 -13.61 3.64
CA TYR A 15 -24.65 -12.76 3.73
C TYR A 15 -24.50 -11.45 2.93
N ILE A 16 -23.30 -10.89 2.84
CA ILE A 16 -23.04 -9.61 2.14
C ILE A 16 -22.42 -9.77 0.76
N ALA A 17 -21.83 -10.93 0.46
CA ALA A 17 -21.09 -11.21 -0.76
C ALA A 17 -21.45 -12.59 -1.32
N ASN A 18 -21.86 -12.64 -2.59
CA ASN A 18 -22.14 -13.89 -3.29
C ASN A 18 -20.88 -14.76 -3.49
N ASP A 19 -19.72 -14.12 -3.59
CA ASP A 19 -18.40 -14.76 -3.62
C ASP A 19 -17.49 -14.05 -2.61
N PRO A 20 -17.33 -14.61 -1.39
CA PRO A 20 -16.47 -14.03 -0.36
C PRO A 20 -15.01 -13.87 -0.80
N GLN A 21 -14.48 -14.77 -1.65
CA GLN A 21 -13.08 -14.71 -2.09
C GLN A 21 -12.87 -13.53 -3.04
N ASP A 22 -13.71 -13.38 -4.06
CA ASP A 22 -13.65 -12.24 -4.98
C ASP A 22 -13.85 -10.90 -4.25
N PHE A 23 -14.78 -10.86 -3.29
CA PHE A 23 -15.02 -9.66 -2.47
C PHE A 23 -13.76 -9.22 -1.72
N ILE A 24 -13.07 -10.17 -1.06
CA ILE A 24 -11.86 -9.87 -0.30
C ILE A 24 -10.71 -9.48 -1.23
N GLU A 25 -10.52 -10.19 -2.34
CA GLU A 25 -9.49 -9.86 -3.32
C GLU A 25 -9.68 -8.47 -3.91
N ASN A 26 -10.91 -8.12 -4.26
CA ASN A 26 -11.23 -6.80 -4.78
C ASN A 26 -10.94 -5.71 -3.75
N PHE A 27 -11.34 -5.91 -2.49
CA PHE A 27 -11.05 -4.96 -1.42
C PHE A 27 -9.53 -4.71 -1.28
N ALA A 28 -8.73 -5.78 -1.27
CA ALA A 28 -7.28 -5.67 -1.22
C ALA A 28 -6.70 -4.94 -2.45
N LYS A 29 -7.17 -5.25 -3.66
CA LYS A 29 -6.72 -4.62 -4.92
C LYS A 29 -7.06 -3.14 -4.96
N VAL A 30 -8.28 -2.74 -4.58
CA VAL A 30 -8.69 -1.33 -4.52
C VAL A 30 -7.81 -0.57 -3.54
N ARG A 31 -7.64 -1.10 -2.32
CA ARG A 31 -6.83 -0.43 -1.30
C ARG A 31 -5.35 -0.31 -1.70
N ALA A 32 -4.80 -1.31 -2.37
CA ALA A 32 -3.45 -1.26 -2.92
C ALA A 32 -3.32 -0.20 -4.01
N ASN A 33 -4.27 -0.10 -4.93
CA ASN A 33 -4.27 0.93 -5.97
C ASN A 33 -4.33 2.35 -5.38
N GLU A 34 -5.15 2.57 -4.35
CA GLU A 34 -5.19 3.88 -3.64
C GLU A 34 -3.84 4.23 -3.01
N ALA A 35 -3.19 3.26 -2.35
CA ALA A 35 -1.86 3.46 -1.78
C ALA A 35 -0.82 3.76 -2.86
N MET A 36 -0.87 3.08 -4.00
CA MET A 36 0.01 3.34 -5.14
C MET A 36 -0.18 4.76 -5.67
N ASP A 37 -1.41 5.23 -5.85
CA ASP A 37 -1.68 6.57 -6.36
C ASP A 37 -1.16 7.67 -5.40
N GLU A 38 -1.23 7.46 -4.09
CA GLU A 38 -0.61 8.33 -3.08
C GLU A 38 0.92 8.36 -3.21
N ILE A 39 1.56 7.19 -3.33
CA ILE A 39 3.01 7.07 -3.52
C ILE A 39 3.45 7.80 -4.79
N LEU A 40 2.73 7.60 -5.90
CA LEU A 40 3.05 8.22 -7.18
C LEU A 40 2.92 9.75 -7.11
N LYS A 41 1.88 10.26 -6.44
CA LYS A 41 1.72 11.71 -6.24
C LYS A 41 2.93 12.31 -5.51
N ASN A 42 3.38 11.67 -4.44
CA ASN A 42 4.53 12.13 -3.66
C ASN A 42 5.82 12.06 -4.48
N LEU A 43 6.04 10.96 -5.22
CA LEU A 43 7.18 10.81 -6.12
C LEU A 43 7.21 11.90 -7.19
N VAL A 44 6.08 12.15 -7.86
CA VAL A 44 5.99 13.16 -8.93
C VAL A 44 6.33 14.55 -8.41
N SER A 45 5.82 14.93 -7.23
CA SER A 45 6.18 16.22 -6.60
C SER A 45 7.68 16.30 -6.35
N HIS A 46 8.25 15.29 -5.69
CA HIS A 46 9.68 15.25 -5.38
C HIS A 46 10.55 15.30 -6.63
N CYS A 47 10.25 14.49 -7.65
CA CYS A 47 11.01 14.45 -8.89
C CYS A 47 10.97 15.78 -9.64
N ASN A 48 9.80 16.42 -9.73
CA ASN A 48 9.64 17.72 -10.38
C ASN A 48 10.39 18.84 -9.63
N GLU A 49 10.35 18.83 -8.30
CA GLU A 49 11.04 19.83 -7.46
C GLU A 49 12.57 19.70 -7.52
N ASN A 50 13.08 18.48 -7.70
CA ASN A 50 14.51 18.18 -7.63
C ASN A 50 15.15 17.91 -9.01
N GLY A 51 14.39 18.03 -10.10
CA GLY A 51 14.89 17.78 -11.47
C GLY A 51 15.28 16.32 -11.71
N ILE A 52 14.64 15.38 -11.02
CA ILE A 52 14.89 13.94 -11.13
C ILE A 52 13.96 13.36 -12.21
N ALA A 53 14.50 12.52 -13.09
CA ALA A 53 13.69 11.84 -14.11
C ALA A 53 12.71 10.85 -13.46
N LEU A 54 11.46 10.88 -13.91
CA LEU A 54 10.43 9.95 -13.45
C LEU A 54 10.56 8.61 -14.19
N ALA A 55 10.51 7.50 -13.47
CA ALA A 55 10.42 6.17 -14.08
C ALA A 55 9.13 6.03 -14.92
N VAL A 56 9.16 5.15 -15.93
CA VAL A 56 8.02 4.91 -16.83
C VAL A 56 7.21 3.72 -16.34
N GLY A 57 5.92 3.94 -16.09
CA GLY A 57 4.99 2.92 -15.61
C GLY A 57 4.82 2.92 -14.09
N LYS A 58 3.61 2.63 -13.60
CA LYS A 58 3.25 2.75 -12.18
C LYS A 58 4.13 1.87 -11.28
N GLU A 59 4.40 0.63 -11.67
CA GLU A 59 5.23 -0.30 -10.89
C GLU A 59 6.66 0.24 -10.70
N ALA A 60 7.28 0.71 -11.79
CA ALA A 60 8.62 1.29 -11.74
C ALA A 60 8.65 2.58 -10.91
N GLN A 61 7.57 3.37 -10.94
CA GLN A 61 7.43 4.56 -10.09
C GLN A 61 7.30 4.19 -8.61
N VAL A 62 6.52 3.17 -8.25
CA VAL A 62 6.48 2.70 -6.85
C VAL A 62 7.87 2.27 -6.40
N ALA A 63 8.59 1.47 -7.20
CA ALA A 63 9.97 1.07 -6.88
C ALA A 63 10.89 2.28 -6.69
N GLN A 64 10.86 3.25 -7.62
CA GLN A 64 11.63 4.49 -7.53
C GLN A 64 11.32 5.27 -6.24
N ALA A 65 10.06 5.33 -5.81
CA ALA A 65 9.68 6.02 -4.58
C ALA A 65 10.29 5.38 -3.33
N PHE A 66 10.39 4.05 -3.29
CA PHE A 66 11.08 3.34 -2.20
C PHE A 66 12.61 3.51 -2.27
N GLU A 67 13.21 3.45 -3.47
CA GLU A 67 14.66 3.67 -3.66
C GLU A 67 15.08 5.08 -3.21
N LEU A 68 14.27 6.09 -3.52
CA LEU A 68 14.50 7.47 -3.08
C LEU A 68 14.04 7.74 -1.64
N SER A 69 13.57 6.71 -0.91
CA SER A 69 13.05 6.81 0.47
C SER A 69 11.89 7.81 0.66
N ILE A 70 11.16 8.10 -0.42
CA ILE A 70 9.93 8.91 -0.43
C ILE A 70 8.78 8.07 0.12
N ALA A 71 8.76 6.79 -0.21
CA ALA A 71 7.90 5.78 0.39
C ALA A 71 8.71 4.87 1.32
N LYS A 72 8.09 4.47 2.43
CA LYS A 72 8.63 3.52 3.41
C LYS A 72 7.54 2.56 3.82
N THR A 73 7.90 1.35 4.25
CA THR A 73 6.88 0.44 4.77
C THR A 73 6.29 1.00 6.06
N ALA A 74 5.09 0.57 6.43
CA ALA A 74 4.50 0.98 7.70
C ALA A 74 5.40 0.59 8.89
N ALA A 75 6.02 -0.59 8.83
CA ALA A 75 6.96 -1.07 9.84
C ALA A 75 8.21 -0.18 9.94
N ASP A 76 8.79 0.25 8.80
CA ASP A 76 9.94 1.14 8.81
C ASP A 76 9.59 2.50 9.43
N ARG A 77 8.41 3.05 9.10
CA ARG A 77 7.93 4.31 9.69
C ARG A 77 7.69 4.18 11.19
N GLU A 78 7.16 3.05 11.64
CA GLU A 78 6.97 2.76 13.06
C GLU A 78 8.33 2.66 13.79
N ALA A 79 9.27 1.92 13.23
CA ALA A 79 10.61 1.78 13.80
C ALA A 79 11.34 3.13 13.91
N GLU A 80 11.26 3.97 12.88
CA GLU A 80 11.81 5.32 12.88
C GLU A 80 11.15 6.21 13.94
N PHE A 81 9.82 6.14 14.07
CA PHE A 81 9.09 6.88 15.08
C PHE A 81 9.54 6.46 16.49
N LEU A 82 9.56 5.16 16.78
CA LEU A 82 9.98 4.63 18.08
C LEU A 82 11.42 5.02 18.42
N ALA A 83 12.33 5.00 17.45
CA ALA A 83 13.72 5.44 17.64
C ALA A 83 13.87 6.95 17.88
N SER A 84 12.86 7.75 17.52
CA SER A 84 12.85 9.20 17.75
C SER A 84 12.29 9.62 19.11
N LEU A 85 11.70 8.69 19.86
CA LEU A 85 11.17 8.96 21.20
C LEU A 85 12.31 9.10 22.20
N PRO A 86 12.32 10.14 23.06
CA PRO A 86 13.28 10.25 24.15
C PRO A 86 13.06 9.12 25.19
N GLU A 87 14.15 8.67 25.81
CA GLU A 87 14.14 7.70 26.92
C GLU A 87 13.35 8.19 28.15
#